data_AF-A0AAW4VGA4-F1
#
_entry.id   AF-A0AAW4VGA4-F1
#
_cell.length_a   1.000
_cell.length_b   1.000
_cell.length_c   1.000
_cell.angle_alpha   90.00
_cell.angle_beta   90.00
_cell.angle_gamma   90.00
#
_symmetry.space_group_name_H-M   'P 1'
#
loop_
_entity.id
_entity.type
_entity.pdbx_description
1 polymer ?
#
loop_
_entity_poly.entity_id
_entity_poly.type
_entity_poly.pdbx_seq_one_letter_code
_entity_poly.pdbx_strand_id
1 'polypeptide(L)'
;MSRHTRKYQCKKSTLLEYHEIIECIMVALDAKIPYTAEHSKRVSDMAEILCGLLDLNRSKTRMIHIAAHLHDIGKIGIDDAILNKEGKLDEQEWKMMKTHPQIDANILDKSHLLVPFSKIVLHHHERYGLNGKEIPLGLRIIALCDSIDKMT
;
A
#
# COMPACT_ATOMS: atom_id res chain seq x y z
N MET A 1 26.46 9.92 40.76
CA MET A 1 25.08 10.27 40.32
C MET A 1 25.17 11.10 39.03
N SER A 2 25.49 10.45 37.91
CA SER A 2 24.57 10.06 36.81
C SER A 2 23.96 11.23 36.04
N ARG A 3 24.69 11.70 35.02
CA ARG A 3 24.16 12.52 33.90
C ARG A 3 24.41 11.87 32.53
N HIS A 4 24.88 10.62 32.49
CA HIS A 4 25.41 9.99 31.26
C HIS A 4 24.52 8.90 30.65
N THR A 5 23.30 8.65 31.15
CA THR A 5 22.43 7.57 30.65
C THR A 5 21.19 8.04 29.87
N ARG A 6 21.05 9.33 29.52
CA ARG A 6 19.87 9.84 28.78
C ARG A 6 19.97 9.88 27.26
N LYS A 7 21.06 9.39 26.65
CA LYS A 7 21.27 9.42 25.18
C LYS A 7 21.03 8.07 24.47
N TYR A 8 20.69 7.00 25.19
CA TYR A 8 20.57 5.65 24.62
C TYR A 8 19.13 5.18 24.34
N GLN A 9 18.15 6.09 24.33
CA GLN A 9 16.73 5.74 24.18
C GLN A 9 15.99 6.44 23.03
N CYS A 10 16.71 6.98 22.04
CA CYS A 10 16.09 7.68 20.89
C CYS A 10 16.65 7.14 19.56
N LYS A 11 16.36 5.87 19.24
CA LYS A 11 16.66 5.30 17.91
C LYS A 11 15.82 4.09 17.47
N LYS A 12 14.74 3.75 18.18
CA LYS A 12 13.85 2.62 17.85
C LYS A 12 12.37 3.02 17.94
N SER A 13 11.86 3.83 17.01
CA SER A 13 10.41 3.94 16.75
C SER A 13 10.01 4.75 15.50
N THR A 14 10.93 5.18 14.63
CA THR A 14 10.59 6.05 13.48
C THR A 14 9.72 5.42 12.41
N LEU A 15 9.33 4.15 12.49
CA LEU A 15 8.31 3.53 11.62
C LEU A 15 6.98 3.29 12.34
N LEU A 16 6.95 3.38 13.68
CA LEU A 16 5.71 3.31 14.48
C LEU A 16 4.95 4.64 14.38
N GLU A 17 5.65 5.77 14.50
CA GLU A 17 5.03 7.11 14.49
C GLU A 17 4.43 7.50 13.13
N TYR A 18 4.92 6.94 12.02
CA TYR A 18 4.39 7.26 10.69
C TYR A 18 3.26 6.34 10.24
N HIS A 19 3.04 5.20 10.92
CA HIS A 19 1.98 4.27 10.54
C HIS A 19 0.61 4.93 10.70
N GLU A 20 0.39 5.59 11.84
CA GLU A 20 -0.84 6.34 12.10
C GLU A 20 -1.04 7.46 11.07
N ILE A 21 0.04 8.14 10.65
CA ILE A 21 -0.03 9.17 9.61
C ILE A 21 -0.41 8.56 8.25
N ILE A 22 0.17 7.42 7.89
CA ILE A 22 -0.15 6.69 6.66
C ILE A 22 -1.62 6.28 6.68
N GLU A 23 -2.09 5.68 7.79
CA GLU A 23 -3.50 5.32 7.97
C GLU A 23 -4.41 6.55 7.79
N CYS A 24 -4.10 7.68 8.43
CA CYS A 24 -4.89 8.91 8.28
C CYS A 24 -4.96 9.40 6.83
N ILE A 25 -3.85 9.39 6.10
CA ILE A 25 -3.80 9.81 4.69
C ILE A 25 -4.59 8.85 3.81
N MET A 26 -4.47 7.54 4.05
CA MET A 26 -5.21 6.54 3.28
C MET A 26 -6.71 6.60 3.56
N VAL A 27 -7.12 6.83 4.81
CA VAL A 27 -8.53 7.07 5.16
C VAL A 27 -9.07 8.32 4.46
N ALA A 28 -8.27 9.39 4.37
CA ALA A 28 -8.66 10.59 3.63
C ALA A 28 -8.82 10.34 2.12
N LEU A 29 -7.98 9.48 1.54
CA LEU A 29 -8.10 9.06 0.14
C LEU A 29 -9.33 8.16 -0.07
N ASP A 30 -9.54 7.17 0.79
CA ASP A 30 -10.69 6.27 0.76
C ASP A 30 -12.00 7.07 0.88
N ALA A 31 -12.03 8.14 1.69
CA ALA A 31 -13.19 9.03 1.81
C ALA A 31 -13.54 9.80 0.53
N LYS A 32 -12.59 9.94 -0.41
CA LYS A 32 -12.82 10.54 -1.73
C LYS A 32 -13.60 9.61 -2.67
N ILE A 33 -13.62 8.30 -2.36
CA ILE A 33 -14.18 7.27 -3.23
C ILE A 33 -15.40 6.66 -2.51
N PRO A 34 -16.63 6.88 -2.99
CA PRO A 34 -17.87 6.53 -2.27
C PRO A 34 -17.99 5.06 -1.83
N TYR A 35 -17.28 4.14 -2.50
CA TYR A 35 -17.39 2.70 -2.30
C TYR A 35 -16.17 2.04 -1.65
N THR A 36 -15.09 2.79 -1.35
CA THR A 36 -13.85 2.20 -0.80
C THR A 36 -13.56 2.62 0.63
N ALA A 37 -14.58 3.05 1.39
CA ALA A 37 -14.39 3.36 2.81
C ALA A 37 -13.69 2.18 3.51
N GLU A 38 -12.54 2.46 4.13
CA GLU A 38 -11.69 1.49 4.81
C GLU A 38 -11.12 0.36 3.94
N HIS A 39 -11.17 0.45 2.61
CA HIS A 39 -10.60 -0.57 1.71
C HIS A 39 -9.11 -0.80 1.98
N SER A 40 -8.34 0.29 2.04
CA SER A 40 -6.90 0.23 2.28
C SER A 40 -6.59 -0.41 3.64
N LYS A 41 -7.48 -0.24 4.62
CA LYS A 41 -7.40 -0.86 5.95
C LYS A 41 -7.77 -2.35 5.92
N ARG A 42 -8.85 -2.75 5.26
CA ARG A 42 -9.23 -4.17 5.17
C ARG A 42 -8.17 -4.98 4.42
N VAL A 43 -7.63 -4.46 3.33
CA VAL A 43 -6.58 -5.12 2.55
C VAL A 43 -5.30 -5.31 3.38
N SER A 44 -4.90 -4.29 4.14
CA SER A 44 -3.71 -4.37 5.01
C SER A 44 -3.91 -5.32 6.19
N ASP A 45 -5.05 -5.25 6.88
CA ASP A 45 -5.41 -6.17 7.97
C ASP A 45 -5.40 -7.63 7.48
N MET A 46 -6.02 -7.90 6.33
CA MET A 46 -5.99 -9.23 5.69
C MET A 46 -4.57 -9.69 5.35
N ALA A 47 -3.74 -8.78 4.83
CA ALA A 47 -2.36 -9.07 4.47
C ALA A 47 -1.51 -9.41 5.72
N GLU A 48 -1.70 -8.73 6.85
CA GLU A 48 -1.02 -9.05 8.11
C GLU A 48 -1.44 -10.43 8.64
N ILE A 49 -2.74 -10.74 8.62
CA ILE A 49 -3.24 -12.07 9.00
C ILE A 49 -2.60 -13.15 8.13
N LEU A 50 -2.58 -12.97 6.80
CA LEU A 50 -1.98 -13.94 5.88
C LEU A 50 -0.47 -14.08 6.10
N CYS A 51 0.24 -13.00 6.40
CA CYS A 51 1.66 -13.07 6.76
C CYS A 51 1.90 -13.90 8.02
N GLY A 52 1.01 -13.79 9.01
CA GLY A 52 1.03 -14.62 10.23
C GLY A 52 0.83 -16.10 9.93
N LEU A 53 -0.12 -16.44 9.05
CA LEU A 53 -0.36 -17.82 8.61
C LEU A 53 0.80 -18.44 7.82
N LEU A 54 1.65 -17.59 7.22
CA LEU A 54 2.84 -18.00 6.47
C LEU A 54 4.12 -17.98 7.32
N ASP A 55 4.01 -17.78 8.64
CA ASP A 55 5.14 -17.69 9.58
C ASP A 55 6.19 -16.65 9.17
N LEU A 56 5.76 -15.55 8.54
CA LEU A 56 6.66 -14.45 8.21
C LEU A 56 7.09 -13.71 9.47
N ASN A 57 8.37 -13.33 9.52
CA ASN A 57 8.88 -12.58 10.66
C ASN A 57 8.21 -11.19 10.74
N ARG A 58 8.15 -10.65 11.97
CA ARG A 58 7.50 -9.37 12.27
C ARG A 58 7.96 -8.21 11.39
N SER A 59 9.23 -8.17 10.98
CA SER A 59 9.75 -7.11 10.13
C SER A 59 9.17 -7.19 8.71
N LYS A 60 9.07 -8.39 8.14
CA LYS A 60 8.47 -8.62 6.81
C LYS A 60 6.97 -8.37 6.84
N THR A 61 6.27 -8.92 7.83
CA THR A 61 4.83 -8.70 8.01
C THR A 61 4.50 -7.21 8.06
N ARG A 62 5.26 -6.45 8.85
CA ARG A 62 5.08 -5.00 8.97
C ARG A 62 5.33 -4.25 7.67
N MET A 63 6.35 -4.65 6.92
CA MET A 63 6.64 -4.05 5.62
C MET A 63 5.50 -4.29 4.62
N ILE A 64 4.93 -5.50 4.63
CA ILE A 64 3.81 -5.87 3.76
C ILE A 64 2.54 -5.12 4.18
N HIS A 65 2.28 -5.00 5.49
CA HIS A 65 1.15 -4.23 6.02
C HIS A 65 1.18 -2.76 5.56
N ILE A 66 2.34 -2.10 5.71
CA ILE A 66 2.51 -0.71 5.25
C ILE A 66 2.34 -0.60 3.73
N ALA A 67 2.94 -1.52 2.97
CA ALA A 67 2.78 -1.53 1.52
C ALA A 67 1.33 -1.76 1.07
N ALA A 68 0.59 -2.60 1.80
CA ALA A 68 -0.83 -2.87 1.56
C ALA A 68 -1.68 -1.61 1.82
N HIS A 69 -1.38 -0.83 2.86
CA HIS A 69 -2.03 0.47 3.04
C HIS A 69 -1.76 1.40 1.87
N LEU A 70 -0.51 1.47 1.40
CA LEU A 70 -0.08 2.45 0.40
C LEU A 70 -0.35 2.01 -1.05
N HIS A 71 -0.90 0.83 -1.28
CA HIS A 71 -0.92 0.22 -2.62
C HIS A 71 -1.66 1.04 -3.66
N ASP A 72 -2.63 1.86 -3.26
CA ASP A 72 -3.50 2.61 -4.16
C ASP A 72 -3.42 4.14 -3.95
N ILE A 73 -2.39 4.65 -3.24
CA ILE A 73 -2.29 6.08 -2.85
C ILE A 73 -2.32 7.06 -4.04
N GLY A 74 -1.82 6.63 -5.18
CA GLY A 74 -1.73 7.32 -6.45
C GLY A 74 -3.06 7.45 -7.17
N LYS A 75 -4.13 6.78 -6.71
CA LYS A 75 -5.51 7.11 -7.12
C LYS A 75 -5.86 8.58 -6.85
N ILE A 76 -5.15 9.25 -5.93
CA ILE A 76 -5.28 10.69 -5.72
C ILE A 76 -5.01 11.52 -7.00
N GLY A 77 -4.20 11.00 -7.91
CA GLY A 77 -3.87 11.64 -9.18
C GLY A 77 -4.78 11.24 -10.34
N ILE A 78 -5.80 10.42 -10.11
CA ILE A 78 -6.79 10.03 -11.12
C ILE A 78 -7.97 11.00 -11.05
N ASP A 79 -8.50 11.39 -12.21
CA ASP A 79 -9.65 12.28 -12.33
C ASP A 79 -10.89 11.68 -11.66
N ASP A 80 -11.63 12.50 -10.92
CA ASP A 80 -12.79 12.07 -10.12
C ASP A 80 -13.90 11.47 -10.99
N ALA A 81 -14.07 11.95 -12.22
CA ALA A 81 -15.07 11.41 -13.15
C ALA A 81 -14.71 10.00 -13.62
N ILE A 82 -13.42 9.65 -13.64
CA ILE A 82 -12.93 8.31 -13.98
C ILE A 82 -12.94 7.42 -12.73
N LEU A 83 -12.45 7.95 -11.61
CA LEU A 83 -12.32 7.22 -10.35
C LEU A 83 -13.68 6.79 -9.80
N ASN A 84 -14.69 7.65 -9.94
CA ASN A 84 -16.05 7.44 -9.43
C ASN A 84 -17.06 7.07 -10.53
N LYS A 85 -16.61 6.68 -11.73
CA LYS A 85 -17.51 6.37 -12.83
C LYS A 85 -18.43 5.21 -12.49
N GLU A 86 -19.73 5.42 -12.58
CA GLU A 86 -20.72 4.34 -12.52
C GLU A 86 -20.69 3.55 -13.84
N GLY A 87 -20.25 2.29 -13.79
CA GLY A 87 -20.20 1.39 -14.94
C GLY A 87 -18.79 1.09 -15.44
N LYS A 88 -18.67 0.64 -16.70
CA LYS A 88 -17.38 0.24 -17.27
C LYS A 88 -16.59 1.46 -17.73
N LEU A 89 -15.29 1.45 -17.41
CA LEU A 89 -14.33 2.38 -18.02
C LEU A 89 -14.14 2.04 -19.50
N ASP A 90 -14.05 3.06 -20.35
CA ASP A 90 -13.61 2.92 -21.73
C ASP A 90 -12.10 2.71 -21.82
N GLU A 91 -11.56 2.58 -23.03
CA GLU A 91 -10.14 2.30 -23.23
C GLU A 91 -9.22 3.45 -22.77
N GLN A 92 -9.64 4.71 -22.95
CA GLN A 92 -8.88 5.90 -22.54
C GLN A 92 -8.89 6.04 -21.02
N GLU A 93 -10.06 5.89 -20.42
CA GLU A 93 -10.27 5.88 -18.97
C GLU A 93 -9.48 4.75 -18.30
N TRP A 94 -9.46 3.56 -18.91
CA TRP A 94 -8.67 2.44 -18.41
C TRP A 94 -7.17 2.69 -18.49
N LYS A 95 -6.70 3.35 -19.56
CA LYS A 95 -5.29 3.78 -19.68
C LYS A 95 -4.91 4.76 -18.59
N MET A 96 -5.78 5.72 -18.27
CA MET A 96 -5.59 6.65 -17.15
C MET A 96 -5.62 5.93 -15.81
N MET A 97 -6.60 5.06 -15.57
CA MET A 97 -6.66 4.27 -14.33
C MET A 97 -5.37 3.47 -14.12
N LYS A 98 -4.80 2.87 -15.18
CA LYS A 98 -3.54 2.11 -15.13
C LYS A 98 -2.29 2.94 -14.83
N THR A 99 -2.36 4.27 -14.77
CA THR A 99 -1.20 5.07 -14.39
C THR A 99 -1.01 5.18 -12.88
N HIS A 100 -2.03 4.88 -12.06
CA HIS A 100 -1.91 5.05 -10.60
C HIS A 100 -0.72 4.29 -9.97
N PRO A 101 -0.28 3.10 -10.43
CA PRO A 101 0.89 2.42 -9.86
C PRO A 101 2.18 3.23 -10.02
N GLN A 102 2.31 3.92 -11.14
CA GLN A 102 3.43 4.83 -11.37
C GLN A 102 3.30 6.09 -10.49
N ILE A 103 2.09 6.58 -10.27
CA ILE A 103 1.83 7.70 -9.38
C ILE A 103 2.14 7.30 -7.92
N ASP A 104 1.77 6.09 -7.49
CA ASP A 104 2.12 5.53 -6.18
C ASP A 104 3.63 5.62 -5.96
N ALA A 105 4.41 5.06 -6.90
CA ALA A 105 5.85 5.06 -6.83
C ALA A 105 6.43 6.49 -6.77
N ASN A 106 5.93 7.39 -7.62
CA ASN A 106 6.36 8.78 -7.67
C ASN A 106 6.09 9.54 -6.36
N ILE A 107 4.97 9.25 -5.68
CA ILE A 107 4.62 9.82 -4.38
C ILE A 107 5.57 9.28 -3.31
N LEU A 108 5.75 7.95 -3.24
CA LEU A 108 6.57 7.31 -2.21
C LEU A 108 8.06 7.65 -2.36
N ASP A 109 8.54 7.86 -3.58
CA ASP A 109 9.93 8.24 -3.87
C ASP A 109 10.32 9.61 -3.31
N LYS A 110 9.36 10.44 -2.90
CA LYS A 110 9.63 11.73 -2.22
C LYS A 110 10.13 11.57 -0.79
N SER A 111 9.95 10.41 -0.17
CA SER A 111 10.37 10.14 1.20
C SER A 111 11.41 9.03 1.23
N HIS A 112 12.60 9.32 1.76
CA HIS A 112 13.66 8.31 1.96
C HIS A 112 13.20 7.13 2.83
N LEU A 113 12.19 7.33 3.69
CA LEU A 113 11.59 6.27 4.50
C LEU A 113 10.61 5.40 3.71
N LEU A 114 9.96 5.97 2.68
CA LEU A 114 8.92 5.28 1.91
C LEU A 114 9.40 4.72 0.57
N VAL A 115 10.55 5.18 0.06
CA VAL A 115 11.25 4.62 -1.12
C VAL A 115 11.32 3.08 -1.11
N PRO A 116 11.55 2.38 0.03
CA PRO A 116 11.55 0.92 0.01
C PRO A 116 10.23 0.29 -0.43
N PHE A 117 9.10 0.98 -0.25
CA PHE A 117 7.77 0.54 -0.65
C PHE A 117 7.42 0.90 -2.09
N SER A 118 8.11 1.87 -2.71
CA SER A 118 7.79 2.34 -4.07
C SER A 118 7.84 1.21 -5.11
N LYS A 119 8.84 0.32 -5.00
CA LYS A 119 8.94 -0.89 -5.83
C LYS A 119 7.83 -1.91 -5.58
N ILE A 120 7.31 -1.97 -4.36
CA ILE A 120 6.21 -2.89 -4.04
C ILE A 120 4.95 -2.34 -4.71
N VAL A 121 4.57 -1.10 -4.42
CA VAL A 121 3.34 -0.53 -4.98
C VAL A 121 3.39 -0.38 -6.51
N LEU A 122 4.54 -0.10 -7.13
CA LEU A 122 4.63 0.01 -8.59
C LEU A 122 4.16 -1.24 -9.34
N HIS A 123 4.36 -2.41 -8.75
CA HIS A 123 4.13 -3.71 -9.38
C HIS A 123 2.92 -4.45 -8.80
N HIS A 124 2.05 -3.78 -8.03
CA HIS A 124 0.96 -4.49 -7.32
C HIS A 124 -0.17 -5.00 -8.24
N HIS A 125 -0.31 -4.47 -9.46
CA HIS A 125 -1.22 -5.00 -10.50
C HIS A 125 -0.61 -6.09 -11.37
N GLU A 126 0.66 -6.45 -11.18
CA GLU A 126 1.29 -7.48 -12.02
C GLU A 126 0.63 -8.83 -11.77
N ARG A 127 -0.11 -9.31 -12.78
CA ARG A 127 -0.73 -10.63 -12.78
C ARG A 127 0.35 -11.70 -12.97
N TYR A 128 0.12 -12.87 -12.37
CA TYR A 128 0.94 -14.05 -12.62
C TYR A 128 1.05 -14.37 -14.14
N GLY A 129 2.29 -14.55 -14.63
CA GLY A 129 2.64 -15.04 -15.99
C GLY A 129 3.13 -13.90 -16.92
N LEU A 130 4.24 -13.97 -17.67
CA LEU A 130 4.70 -15.05 -18.59
C LEU A 130 6.23 -14.98 -18.88
N ASN A 131 7.06 -14.35 -18.04
CA ASN A 131 8.49 -14.13 -18.35
C ASN A 131 9.50 -14.47 -17.22
N GLY A 132 9.19 -15.45 -16.36
CA GLY A 132 10.21 -16.09 -15.51
C GLY A 132 10.83 -15.24 -14.38
N LYS A 133 10.30 -14.05 -14.08
CA LYS A 133 10.68 -13.30 -12.85
C LYS A 133 9.70 -13.63 -11.73
N GLU A 134 10.21 -14.13 -10.62
CA GLU A 134 9.42 -14.37 -9.42
C GLU A 134 8.89 -13.03 -8.88
N ILE A 135 7.56 -12.89 -8.83
CA ILE A 135 6.91 -11.77 -8.13
C ILE A 135 7.23 -11.88 -6.63
N PRO A 136 7.75 -10.83 -5.98
CA PRO A 136 7.99 -10.82 -4.54
C PRO A 136 6.79 -11.33 -3.74
N LEU A 137 7.03 -12.13 -2.69
CA LEU A 137 5.94 -12.72 -1.89
C LEU A 137 4.96 -11.67 -1.35
N GLY A 138 5.47 -10.53 -0.87
CA GLY A 138 4.64 -9.44 -0.36
C GLY A 138 3.66 -8.89 -1.40
N LEU A 139 4.07 -8.80 -2.67
CA LEU A 139 3.22 -8.36 -3.77
C LEU A 139 2.08 -9.33 -4.04
N ARG A 140 2.37 -10.63 -3.99
CA ARG A 140 1.37 -11.68 -4.16
C ARG A 140 0.33 -11.68 -3.05
N ILE A 141 0.77 -11.42 -1.81
CA ILE A 141 -0.11 -11.27 -0.66
C ILE A 141 -1.06 -10.08 -0.86
N ILE A 142 -0.52 -8.91 -1.21
CA ILE A 142 -1.32 -7.69 -1.40
C ILE A 142 -2.32 -7.87 -2.54
N ALA A 143 -1.89 -8.36 -3.70
CA ALA A 143 -2.76 -8.56 -4.85
C ALA A 143 -3.90 -9.56 -4.56
N LEU A 144 -3.62 -10.60 -3.76
CA LEU A 144 -4.64 -11.56 -3.32
C LEU A 144 -5.66 -10.89 -2.38
N CYS A 145 -5.20 -10.17 -1.35
CA CYS A 145 -6.07 -9.49 -0.39
C CYS A 145 -6.93 -8.40 -1.06
N ASP A 146 -6.34 -7.61 -1.96
CA ASP A 146 -7.04 -6.60 -2.75
C ASP A 146 -8.13 -7.21 -3.65
N SER A 147 -7.83 -8.34 -4.30
CA SER A 147 -8.81 -9.06 -5.11
C SER A 147 -9.97 -9.60 -4.26
N ILE A 148 -9.69 -10.10 -3.06
CA ILE A 148 -10.73 -10.57 -2.13
C ILE A 148 -11.61 -9.41 -1.70
N ASP A 149 -11.04 -8.27 -1.28
CA ASP A 149 -11.81 -7.11 -0.83
C ASP A 149 -12.73 -6.56 -1.91
N LYS A 150 -12.28 -6.55 -3.17
CA LYS A 150 -13.09 -6.11 -4.32
C LYS A 150 -14.24 -7.06 -4.68
N MET A 151 -14.22 -8.30 -4.20
CA MET A 151 -15.23 -9.31 -4.48
C MET A 151 -16.32 -9.42 -3.41
N THR A 152 -16.11 -8.82 -2.23
CA THR A 152 -16.98 -8.94 -1.04
C THR A 152 -17.56 -7.60 -0.64
#